data_AF-A0A2V5UZS5-F1
#
_entry.id   AF-A0A2V5UZS5-F1
#
_cell.length_a   1.000
_cell.length_b   1.000
_cell.length_c   1.000
_cell.angle_alpha   90.00
_cell.angle_beta   90.00
_cell.angle_gamma   90.00
#
_symmetry.space_group_name_H-M   'P 1'
#
loop_
_entity.id
_entity.type
_entity.pdbx_description
1 polymer ?
#
loop_
_entity_poly.entity_id
_entity_poly.type
_entity_poly.pdbx_seq_one_letter_code
_entity_poly.pdbx_strand_id
1 'polypeptide(L)' 'MSKVYPNATAALNGLLHDNMTIAAGGFGLCGIPENLIAALR' A
#
# COMPACT_ATOMS: atom_id res chain seq x y z
N MET A 1 -8.76 -17.97 -7.45
CA MET A 1 -7.67 -17.39 -6.63
C MET A 1 -8.12 -16.02 -6.17
N SER A 2 -8.29 -15.79 -4.86
CA SER A 2 -8.75 -14.50 -4.33
C SER A 2 -7.58 -13.53 -4.23
N LYS A 3 -7.75 -12.28 -4.67
CA LYS A 3 -6.76 -11.18 -4.52
C LYS A 3 -7.05 -10.33 -3.28
N VAL A 4 -7.88 -10.84 -2.38
CA VAL A 4 -8.25 -10.16 -1.14
C VAL A 4 -7.29 -10.61 -0.04
N TYR A 5 -6.63 -9.64 0.60
CA TYR A 5 -5.71 -9.85 1.70
C TYR A 5 -6.35 -9.40 3.02
N PRO A 6 -6.01 -10.04 4.16
CA PRO A 6 -6.62 -9.71 5.45
C PRO A 6 -6.22 -8.35 6.01
N ASN A 7 -5.10 -7.78 5.57
CA ASN A 7 -4.62 -6.44 5.96
C ASN A 7 -3.57 -5.91 4.97
N ALA A 8 -3.19 -4.64 5.14
CA ALA A 8 -2.24 -3.93 4.29
C ALA A 8 -0.83 -4.56 4.29
N THR A 9 -0.32 -4.96 5.45
CA THR A 9 1.00 -5.60 5.55
C THR A 9 1.05 -6.92 4.77
N ALA A 10 0.02 -7.75 4.90
CA ALA A 10 -0.10 -9.00 4.15
C ALA A 10 -0.19 -8.77 2.63
N ALA A 11 -0.81 -7.66 2.20
CA ALA A 11 -0.91 -7.30 0.79
C ALA A 11 0.44 -6.84 0.19
N LEU A 12 1.33 -6.24 1.00
CA LEU A 12 2.62 -5.72 0.55
C LEU A 12 3.80 -6.68 0.78
N ASN A 13 3.59 -7.75 1.56
CA ASN A 13 4.64 -8.68 1.94
C ASN A 13 5.34 -9.30 0.71
N GLY A 14 6.67 -9.17 0.64
CA GLY A 14 7.49 -9.69 -0.46
C GLY A 14 7.45 -8.86 -1.76
N LEU A 15 6.70 -7.76 -1.81
CA LEU A 15 6.66 -6.88 -2.99
C LEU A 15 7.62 -5.68 -2.85
N LEU A 16 7.75 -5.14 -1.64
CA LEU A 16 8.49 -3.92 -1.35
C LEU A 16 10.00 -4.13 -1.49
N HIS A 17 10.68 -3.11 -2.02
CA HIS A 17 12.13 -3.02 -2.09
C HIS A 17 12.57 -1.55 -2.19
N ASP A 18 13.81 -1.29 -1.76
CA ASP A 18 14.37 0.06 -1.75
C ASP A 18 14.44 0.65 -3.17
N ASN A 19 14.25 1.97 -3.26
CA ASN A 19 14.22 2.73 -4.51
C ASN A 19 13.08 2.37 -5.49
N MET A 20 12.05 1.65 -5.04
CA MET A 20 10.83 1.43 -5.81
C MET A 20 10.09 2.76 -6.06
N THR A 21 9.70 3.00 -7.30
CA THR A 21 8.73 4.05 -7.64
C THR A 21 7.32 3.59 -7.30
N ILE A 22 6.63 4.31 -6.41
CA ILE A 22 5.24 4.02 -6.02
C ILE A 22 4.31 5.08 -6.61
N ALA A 23 3.28 4.64 -7.34
CA ALA A 23 2.18 5.49 -7.75
C ALA A 23 1.09 5.48 -6.66
N ALA A 24 0.89 6.61 -5.98
CA ALA A 24 -0.11 6.77 -4.92
C ALA A 24 -1.20 7.76 -5.35
N GLY A 25 -2.47 7.36 -5.19
CA GLY A 25 -3.62 8.22 -5.44
C GLY A 25 -3.98 9.11 -4.25
N GLY A 26 -4.81 10.13 -4.51
CA GLY A 26 -5.39 11.03 -3.51
C GLY A 26 -5.29 12.52 -3.88
N PHE A 27 -6.11 13.35 -3.23
CA PHE A 27 -6.05 14.82 -3.31
C PHE A 27 -6.11 15.41 -1.90
N GLY A 28 -4.98 15.96 -1.42
CA GLY A 28 -4.83 16.32 0.00
C GLY A 28 -4.98 15.08 0.88
N LEU A 29 -6.04 15.03 1.69
CA LEU A 29 -6.41 13.86 2.51
C LEU A 29 -7.54 13.02 1.92
N CYS A 30 -8.17 13.48 0.84
CA CYS A 30 -9.28 12.77 0.21
C CYS A 30 -8.74 11.65 -0.69
N GLY A 31 -9.17 10.41 -0.45
CA GLY A 31 -8.86 9.26 -1.32
C GLY A 31 -7.43 8.73 -1.21
N ILE A 32 -6.71 9.03 -0.13
CA ILE A 32 -5.37 8.47 0.09
C ILE A 32 -5.46 7.00 0.53
N PRO A 33 -4.50 6.14 0.11
CA PRO A 33 -4.45 4.76 0.57
C PRO A 33 -3.84 4.66 1.98
N GLU A 34 -4.50 5.23 2.99
CA GLU A 34 -3.97 5.44 4.35
C GLU A 34 -3.40 4.17 5.00
N ASN A 35 -4.10 3.03 4.86
CA ASN A 35 -3.66 1.76 5.44
C ASN A 35 -2.38 1.22 4.77
N LEU A 36 -2.23 1.44 3.45
CA LEU A 36 -1.02 1.03 2.73
C LEU A 36 0.15 1.96 3.05
N ILE A 37 -0.09 3.27 3.16
CA ILE A 37 0.93 4.25 3.60
C ILE A 37 1.44 3.90 5.00
N ALA A 38 0.54 3.54 5.92
CA ALA A 38 0.91 3.11 7.26
C ALA A 38 1.76 1.83 7.26
N ALA A 39 1.50 0.91 6.33
CA ALA A 39 2.25 -0.35 6.21
C ALA A 39 3.61 -0.23 5.49
N LEU A 40 3.94 0.95 4.94
CA LEU A 40 5.27 1.23 4.37
C LEU A 40 6.28 1.73 5.43
N ARG A 41 5.81 2.09 6.63
CA ARG A 41 6.67 2.43 7.78
C ARG A 41 7.20 1.18 8.45
#